data_AF-A0A0Q4KBJ5-F1
#
_entry.id   AF-A0A0Q4KBJ5-F1
#
_cell.length_a   1.000
_cell.length_b   1.000
_cell.length_c   1.000
_cell.angle_alpha   90.00
_cell.angle_beta   90.00
_cell.angle_gamma   90.00
#
_symmetry.space_group_name_H-M   'P 1'
#
loop_
_entity.id
_entity.type
_entity.pdbx_description
1 polymer ?
#
loop_
_entity_poly.entity_id
_entity_poly.type
_entity_poly.pdbx_seq_one_letter_code
_entity_poly.pdbx_strand_id
1 'polypeptide(L)' 'MSQIDLTYYRSRLTTERARADACEQVEVRRIHAELAERYAILVGERPAMVEVNVPVSRAAIR' A
#
# COMPACT_ATOMS: atom_id res chain seq x y z
N MET A 1 8.37 -9.58 -13.02
CA MET A 1 6.96 -9.20 -13.24
C MET A 1 6.77 -8.99 -14.73
N SER A 2 5.70 -9.54 -15.34
CA SER A 2 5.50 -9.40 -16.79
C SER A 2 5.05 -7.98 -17.16
N GLN A 3 5.17 -7.60 -18.45
CA GLN A 3 4.69 -6.30 -18.94
C GLN A 3 3.16 -6.16 -18.82
N ILE A 4 2.43 -7.27 -18.94
CA ILE A 4 0.97 -7.34 -18.74
C ILE A 4 0.64 -7.05 -17.27
N ASP A 5 1.35 -7.66 -16.33
CA ASP A 5 1.16 -7.44 -14.90
C ASP A 5 1.45 -5.98 -14.51
N LEU A 6 2.53 -5.38 -15.03
CA LEU A 6 2.87 -3.99 -14.75
C LEU A 6 1.79 -3.02 -15.25
N THR A 7 1.24 -3.28 -16.44
CA THR A 7 0.16 -2.47 -17.03
C THR A 7 -1.11 -2.59 -16.19
N TYR A 8 -1.45 -3.80 -15.77
CA TYR A 8 -2.55 -4.07 -14.86
C TYR A 8 -2.39 -3.29 -13.54
N TYR A 9 -1.24 -3.41 -12.87
CA TYR A 9 -1.02 -2.75 -11.58
C TYR A 9 -1.00 -1.22 -11.68
N ARG A 10 -0.50 -0.66 -12.78
CA ARG A 10 -0.61 0.80 -13.03
C ARG A 10 -2.06 1.26 -13.19
N SER A 11 -2.87 0.50 -13.93
CA SER A 11 -4.31 0.79 -14.09
C SER A 11 -5.05 0.72 -12.74
N ARG A 12 -4.72 -0.30 -11.93
CA ARG A 12 -5.27 -0.43 -10.57
C ARG A 12 -4.85 0.72 -9.66
N LEU A 13 -3.58 1.14 -9.70
CA LEU A 13 -3.08 2.29 -8.93
C LEU A 13 -3.89 3.56 -9.22
N THR A 14 -4.07 3.90 -10.50
CA THR A 14 -4.86 5.08 -10.90
C THR A 14 -6.31 4.96 -10.44
N THR A 15 -6.91 3.78 -10.57
CA THR A 15 -8.29 3.53 -10.15
C THR A 15 -8.48 3.72 -8.65
N GLU A 16 -7.60 3.16 -7.82
CA GLU A 16 -7.74 3.25 -6.37
C GLU A 16 -7.43 4.66 -5.84
N ARG A 17 -6.50 5.41 -6.47
CA ARG A 17 -6.31 6.85 -6.18
C ARG A 17 -7.59 7.64 -6.44
N ALA A 18 -8.19 7.47 -7.63
CA ALA A 18 -9.42 8.17 -7.99
C ALA A 18 -10.59 7.80 -7.04
N ARG A 19 -10.68 6.54 -6.62
CA ARG A 19 -11.68 6.09 -5.62
C ARG A 19 -11.45 6.71 -4.25
N ALA A 20 -10.20 6.81 -3.80
CA ALA A 20 -9.88 7.46 -2.54
C ALA A 20 -10.28 8.94 -2.57
N ASP A 21 -9.94 9.64 -3.66
CA ASP A 21 -10.24 11.07 -3.83
C ASP A 21 -11.75 11.36 -3.90
N ALA A 22 -12.52 10.48 -4.56
CA ALA A 22 -13.97 10.63 -4.71
C ALA A 22 -14.77 10.16 -3.48
N CYS A 23 -14.16 9.45 -2.54
CA CYS A 23 -14.90 8.85 -1.44
C CYS A 23 -15.03 9.79 -0.24
N GLU A 24 -16.27 10.10 0.15
CA GLU A 24 -16.57 10.92 1.32
C GLU A 24 -16.45 10.14 2.65
N GLN A 25 -16.65 8.82 2.62
CA GLN A 25 -16.53 7.98 3.80
C GLN A 25 -15.06 7.75 4.15
N VAL A 26 -14.66 8.19 5.35
CA VAL A 26 -13.26 8.17 5.81
C VAL A 26 -12.65 6.76 5.80
N GLU A 27 -13.39 5.76 6.25
CA GLU A 27 -12.89 4.37 6.30
C GLU A 27 -12.67 3.79 4.90
N VAL A 28 -13.61 4.03 3.99
CA VAL A 28 -13.53 3.55 2.60
C VAL A 28 -12.41 4.28 1.85
N ARG A 29 -12.25 5.59 2.06
CA ARG A 29 -11.12 6.37 1.56
C ARG A 29 -9.79 5.78 2.01
N ARG A 30 -9.67 5.44 3.31
CA ARG A 30 -8.45 4.83 3.86
C ARG A 30 -8.11 3.50 3.19
N ILE A 31 -9.11 2.64 2.96
CA ILE A 31 -8.92 1.36 2.28
C ILE A 31 -8.38 1.58 0.85
N HIS A 32 -9.01 2.49 0.08
CA HIS A 32 -8.56 2.79 -1.28
C HIS A 32 -7.17 3.41 -1.32
N ALA A 33 -6.84 4.29 -0.36
CA ALA A 33 -5.51 4.87 -0.23
C ALA A 33 -4.45 3.80 0.10
N GLU A 34 -4.75 2.86 0.99
CA GLU A 34 -3.84 1.75 1.32
C GLU A 34 -3.62 0.81 0.13
N LEU A 35 -4.68 0.50 -0.62
CA LEU A 35 -4.57 -0.27 -1.85
C LEU A 35 -3.72 0.45 -2.90
N ALA A 36 -3.91 1.76 -3.07
CA ALA A 36 -3.09 2.57 -3.95
C ALA A 36 -1.61 2.53 -3.54
N GLU A 37 -1.30 2.62 -2.24
CA GLU A 37 0.09 2.53 -1.75
C GLU A 37 0.72 1.16 -2.09
N ARG A 38 -0.01 0.06 -1.89
CA ARG A 38 0.45 -1.28 -2.26
C ARG A 38 0.74 -1.40 -3.75
N TYR A 39 -0.14 -0.86 -4.61
CA TYR A 39 0.10 -0.86 -6.06
C TYR A 39 1.29 0.04 -6.45
N ALA A 40 1.46 1.19 -5.78
CA ALA A 40 2.59 2.08 -6.01
C ALA A 40 3.94 1.39 -5.73
N ILE A 41 3.99 0.56 -4.68
CA ILE A 41 5.16 -0.29 -4.39
C ILE A 41 5.39 -1.31 -5.50
N LEU A 42 4.34 -2.02 -5.93
CA LEU A 42 4.45 -3.05 -6.97
C LEU A 42 4.95 -2.50 -8.32
N VAL A 43 4.54 -1.29 -8.69
CA VAL A 43 4.96 -0.65 -9.96
C VAL A 43 6.26 0.15 -9.83
N GLY A 44 6.83 0.24 -8.61
CA GLY A 44 8.09 0.95 -8.34
C GLY A 44 7.97 2.48 -8.23
N GLU A 45 6.77 3.04 -8.05
CA GLU A 45 6.59 4.48 -7.75
C GLU A 45 7.04 4.83 -6.32
N ARG A 46 7.05 3.85 -5.42
CA ARG A 46 7.50 4.02 -4.03
C ARG A 46 8.30 2.81 -3.55
N PRO A 47 9.28 3.02 -2.65
CA PRO A 47 9.96 1.91 -2.00
C PRO A 47 8.99 1.17 -1.06
N ALA A 48 9.14 -0.15 -0.96
CA ALA A 48 8.44 -0.91 0.08
C ALA A 48 8.90 -0.41 1.45
N MET A 49 7.99 0.14 2.25
CA MET A 49 8.28 0.40 3.66
C MET A 49 8.38 -0.96 4.36
N VAL A 50 9.60 -1.35 4.71
CA VAL A 50 9.82 -2.50 5.60
C VAL A 50 9.47 -2.01 7.00
N GLU A 51 8.29 -2.39 7.51
CA GLU A 51 8.06 -2.35 8.95
C GLU A 51 9.04 -3.32 9.59
N VAL A 52 10.15 -2.80 10.11
CA VAL A 52 11.06 -3.56 10.97
C VAL A 52 10.29 -3.83 12.26
N ASN A 53 9.69 -5.01 12.32
CA ASN A 53 9.06 -5.52 13.52
C ASN A 53 10.20 -5.86 14.50
N VAL A 54 10.70 -4.87 15.24
CA VAL A 54 11.71 -5.10 16.29
C VAL A 54 11.02 -5.93 17.38
N PRO A 55 11.42 -7.19 17.61
CA PRO A 55 10.90 -7.92 18.75
C PRO A 55 11.39 -7.20 20.00
N VAL A 56 10.47 -6.58 20.74
CA VAL A 56 10.77 -6.08 22.08
C VAL A 56 11.11 -7.30 22.93
N SER A 57 12.39 -7.56 23.14
CA SER A 57 12.87 -8.60 24.04
C SER A 57 12.37 -8.29 25.46
N ARG A 58 11.21 -8.84 25.82
CA ARG A 58 10.79 -8.99 27.21
C ARG A 58 11.62 -10.10 27.86
N ALA A 59 12.81 -9.74 28.33
CA ALA A 59 13.52 -10.51 29.33
C ALA A 59 14.48 -9.61 30.13
N ALA A 60 13.89 -8.61 30.80
CA ALA A 60 14.46 -8.05 32.02
C ALA A 60 13.54 -8.47 33.16
N ILE A 61 13.69 -9.71 33.65
CA ILE A 61 13.20 -10.10 34.97
C ILE A 61 14.28 -10.99 35.59
N ARG A 62 15.09 -10.33 36.43
CA ARG A 62 15.74 -10.75 37.68
C ARG A 62 16.32 -12.17 37.79
#